data_AF-A2FG18-F1
#
_entry.id   AF-A2FG18-F1
#
_cell.length_a   1.000
_cell.length_b   1.000
_cell.length_c   1.000
_cell.angle_alpha   90.00
_cell.angle_beta   90.00
_cell.angle_gamma   90.00
#
_symmetry.space_group_name_H-M   'P 1'
#
loop_
_entity.id
_entity.type
_entity.pdbx_description
1 polymer ?
#
loop_
_entity_poly.entity_id
_entity_poly.type
_entity_poly.pdbx_seq_one_letter_code
_entity_poly.pdbx_strand_id
1 'polypeptide(L)'
;MSAIVVRSEFWNNSIIQFLRNIVPKTVTFRESKGISVDILVPFCNSISFYFVDASSIDSSTFVYLNRIVSSFKSTVVIAKVEERNMNNYTSLLSNAPKSISCITYFNTKGFEKASANFVFEIIKIRGFYF
;
A
#
# COMPACT_ATOMS: atom_id res chain seq x y z
N MET A 1 13.08 -17.75 3.95
CA MET A 1 13.17 -16.84 2.80
C MET A 1 12.07 -15.80 2.95
N SER A 2 12.41 -14.52 3.02
CA SER A 2 11.44 -13.43 3.20
C SER A 2 10.69 -13.21 1.89
N ALA A 3 9.36 -13.26 1.93
CA ALA A 3 8.53 -13.10 0.74
C ALA A 3 7.54 -11.96 0.93
N ILE A 4 7.51 -11.03 -0.02
CA ILE A 4 6.46 -10.01 -0.15
C ILE A 4 5.29 -10.68 -0.88
N VAL A 5 4.11 -10.65 -0.27
CA VAL A 5 2.89 -11.19 -0.87
C VAL A 5 2.18 -10.05 -1.58
N VAL A 6 1.81 -10.28 -2.84
CA VAL A 6 1.17 -9.28 -3.70
C VAL A 6 -0.17 -9.82 -4.18
N ARG A 7 -1.20 -8.98 -4.12
CA ARG A 7 -2.52 -9.36 -4.61
C ARG A 7 -2.48 -9.63 -6.11
N SER A 8 -3.16 -10.67 -6.57
CA SER A 8 -3.16 -11.09 -7.98
C SER A 8 -3.46 -9.96 -8.96
N GLU A 9 -4.49 -9.16 -8.71
CA GLU A 9 -4.86 -8.02 -9.57
C GLU A 9 -3.80 -6.91 -9.58
N PHE A 10 -2.91 -6.90 -8.59
CA PHE A 10 -1.83 -5.92 -8.45
C PHE A 10 -0.46 -6.45 -8.88
N TRP A 11 -0.35 -7.74 -9.25
CA TRP A 11 0.93 -8.41 -9.55
C TRP A 11 1.76 -7.76 -10.65
N ASN A 12 1.08 -7.26 -11.69
CA ASN A 12 1.69 -6.62 -12.85
C ASN A 12 1.71 -5.09 -12.74
N ASN A 13 1.28 -4.52 -11.60
CA ASN A 13 1.31 -3.07 -11.41
C ASN A 13 2.75 -2.54 -11.48
N SER A 14 2.92 -1.36 -12.08
CA SER A 14 4.22 -0.68 -12.21
C SER A 14 4.92 -0.47 -10.87
N ILE A 15 4.19 -0.24 -9.78
CA ILE A 15 4.74 -0.15 -8.41
C ILE A 15 5.47 -1.44 -8.04
N ILE A 16 4.88 -2.59 -8.35
CA ILE A 16 5.48 -3.91 -8.07
C ILE A 16 6.72 -4.12 -8.94
N GLN A 17 6.70 -3.69 -10.21
CA GLN A 17 7.88 -3.79 -11.07
C GLN A 17 9.04 -2.93 -10.54
N PHE A 18 8.75 -1.70 -10.10
CA PHE A 18 9.76 -0.85 -9.44
C PHE A 18 10.28 -1.48 -8.16
N LEU A 19 9.40 -2.03 -7.32
CA LEU A 19 9.80 -2.73 -6.09
C LEU A 19 10.73 -3.92 -6.38
N ARG A 20 10.44 -4.75 -7.37
CA ARG A 20 11.32 -5.89 -7.77
C ARG A 20 12.72 -5.46 -8.22
N ASN A 21 12.85 -4.23 -8.70
CA ASN A 21 14.12 -3.66 -9.14
C ASN A 21 14.95 -3.11 -7.98
N ILE A 22 14.31 -2.57 -6.94
CA ILE A 22 15.01 -1.89 -5.83
C ILE A 22 15.15 -2.77 -4.58
N VAL A 23 14.25 -3.74 -4.38
CA VAL A 23 14.31 -4.67 -3.24
C VAL A 23 15.44 -5.68 -3.45
N PRO A 24 16.23 -6.03 -2.39
CA PRO A 24 17.26 -7.05 -2.45
C PRO A 24 16.76 -8.38 -3.02
N LYS A 25 17.57 -9.04 -3.84
CA LYS A 25 17.22 -10.31 -4.50
C LYS A 25 17.00 -11.49 -3.53
N THR A 26 17.37 -11.32 -2.26
CA THR A 26 17.07 -12.26 -1.18
C THR A 26 15.60 -12.26 -0.76
N VAL A 27 14.86 -11.20 -1.09
CA VAL A 27 13.41 -11.11 -0.86
C VAL A 27 12.68 -11.52 -2.14
N THR A 28 11.80 -12.51 -2.02
CA THR A 28 10.99 -12.99 -3.14
C THR A 28 9.63 -12.29 -3.17
N PHE A 29 8.95 -12.37 -4.31
CA PHE A 29 7.57 -11.91 -4.47
C PHE A 29 6.69 -13.11 -4.71
N ARG A 30 5.54 -13.17 -4.03
CA ARG A 30 4.55 -14.23 -4.18
C ARG A 30 3.20 -13.64 -4.51
N GLU A 31 2.58 -14.13 -5.57
CA GLU A 31 1.22 -13.76 -5.94
C GLU A 31 0.20 -14.46 -5.02
N SER A 32 -0.90 -13.78 -4.67
CA SER A 32 -1.99 -14.36 -3.89
C SER A 32 -3.35 -13.76 -4.26
N LYS A 33 -4.35 -14.62 -4.43
CA LYS A 33 -5.78 -14.25 -4.52
C LYS A 33 -6.46 -14.11 -3.15
N GLY A 34 -5.76 -14.50 -2.08
CA GLY A 34 -6.34 -14.61 -0.73
C GLY A 34 -6.16 -13.39 0.16
N ILE A 35 -5.57 -12.30 -0.34
CA ILE A 35 -5.35 -11.07 0.43
C ILE A 35 -6.19 -9.91 -0.12
N SER A 36 -6.75 -9.10 0.77
CA SER A 36 -7.55 -7.91 0.43
C SER A 36 -6.72 -6.62 0.34
N VAL A 37 -5.42 -6.67 0.63
CA VAL A 37 -4.49 -5.54 0.48
C VAL A 37 -3.62 -5.76 -0.75
N ASP A 38 -3.10 -4.69 -1.34
CA ASP A 38 -2.29 -4.79 -2.57
C ASP A 38 -0.94 -5.45 -2.31
N ILE A 39 -0.32 -5.12 -1.18
CA ILE A 39 0.96 -5.66 -0.73
C ILE A 39 0.86 -6.03 0.74
N LEU A 40 1.35 -7.21 1.08
CA LEU A 40 1.55 -7.67 2.45
C LEU A 40 3.02 -8.07 2.63
N VAL A 41 3.63 -7.62 3.73
CA VAL A 41 5.01 -7.94 4.07
C VAL A 41 5.03 -8.70 5.40
N PRO A 42 4.87 -10.05 5.39
CA PRO A 42 4.71 -10.86 6.60
C PRO A 42 5.88 -10.74 7.58
N PHE A 43 7.10 -10.64 7.06
CA PHE A 43 8.33 -10.55 7.86
C PHE A 43 8.60 -9.15 8.44
N CYS A 44 7.71 -8.18 8.18
CA CYS A 44 7.79 -6.81 8.67
C CYS A 44 6.57 -6.50 9.55
N ASN A 45 6.38 -7.28 10.63
CA ASN A 45 5.21 -7.23 11.50
C ASN A 45 3.86 -7.33 10.76
N SER A 46 3.85 -8.07 9.64
CA SER A 46 2.69 -8.18 8.76
C SER A 46 2.11 -6.83 8.33
N ILE A 47 2.96 -5.84 8.06
CA ILE A 47 2.53 -4.55 7.51
C ILE A 47 1.90 -4.76 6.13
N SER A 48 0.78 -4.10 5.90
CA SER A 48 0.06 -4.10 4.65
C SER A 48 0.02 -2.72 4.02
N PHE A 49 -0.03 -2.70 2.69
CA PHE A 49 -0.16 -1.49 1.90
C PHE A 49 -1.39 -1.59 1.01
N TYR A 50 -2.15 -0.51 0.97
CA TYR A 50 -3.29 -0.34 0.08
C TYR A 50 -3.14 0.96 -0.71
N PHE A 51 -3.25 0.85 -2.03
CA PHE A 51 -3.16 1.97 -2.96
C PHE A 51 -4.56 2.38 -3.40
N VAL A 52 -4.84 3.67 -3.36
CA VAL A 52 -6.14 4.23 -3.75
C VAL A 52 -5.95 5.43 -4.66
N ASP A 53 -6.81 5.59 -5.66
CA ASP A 53 -6.86 6.81 -6.45
C ASP A 53 -7.88 7.77 -5.83
N ALA A 54 -7.47 9.02 -5.59
CA ALA A 54 -8.35 10.00 -4.98
C ALA A 54 -9.58 10.33 -5.84
N SER A 55 -9.49 10.15 -7.16
CA SER A 55 -10.64 10.32 -8.06
C SER A 55 -11.74 9.28 -7.84
N SER A 56 -11.41 8.12 -7.26
CA SER A 56 -12.34 7.00 -7.05
C SER A 56 -12.78 6.83 -5.60
N ILE A 57 -12.48 7.78 -4.71
CA ILE A 57 -12.89 7.70 -3.30
C ILE A 57 -14.39 7.93 -3.20
N ASP A 58 -15.08 6.94 -2.64
CA ASP A 58 -16.51 6.95 -2.40
C ASP A 58 -16.86 6.18 -1.10
N SER A 59 -18.15 5.98 -0.83
CA SER A 59 -18.62 5.22 0.33
C SER A 59 -18.10 3.78 0.35
N SER A 60 -17.94 3.14 -0.82
CA SER A 60 -17.46 1.77 -0.93
C SER A 60 -16.00 1.64 -0.50
N THR A 61 -15.19 2.68 -0.75
CA THR A 61 -13.80 2.77 -0.30
C THR A 61 -13.70 2.65 1.21
N PHE A 62 -14.56 3.35 1.97
CA PHE A 62 -14.54 3.30 3.43
C PHE A 62 -15.01 1.96 3.99
N VAL A 63 -15.99 1.32 3.34
CA VAL A 63 -16.42 -0.05 3.69
C VAL A 63 -15.25 -1.02 3.49
N TYR A 64 -14.52 -0.87 2.38
CA TYR A 64 -13.36 -1.71 2.09
C TYR A 64 -12.21 -1.51 3.09
N LEU A 65 -11.88 -0.26 3.41
CA LEU A 65 -10.86 0.07 4.42
C LEU A 65 -11.19 -0.51 5.79
N ASN A 66 -12.45 -0.48 6.21
CA ASN A 66 -12.90 -1.12 7.45
C ASN A 66 -12.66 -2.64 7.46
N ARG A 67 -12.85 -3.31 6.31
CA ARG A 67 -12.56 -4.75 6.17
C ARG A 67 -11.06 -5.04 6.16
N ILE A 68 -10.24 -4.15 5.59
CA ILE A 68 -8.78 -4.29 5.62
C ILE A 68 -8.28 -4.20 7.06
N VAL A 69 -8.66 -3.16 7.79
CA VAL A 69 -8.13 -2.93 9.14
C VAL A 69 -8.62 -3.94 10.18
N SER A 70 -9.72 -4.65 9.94
CA SER A 70 -10.13 -5.78 10.77
C SER A 70 -9.28 -7.03 10.53
N SER A 71 -8.67 -7.14 9.34
CA SER A 71 -7.86 -8.28 8.92
C SER A 71 -6.36 -8.06 9.14
N PHE A 72 -5.90 -6.80 9.13
CA PHE A 72 -4.48 -6.43 9.19
C PHE A 72 -4.21 -5.40 10.29
N LYS A 73 -3.33 -5.77 11.22
CA LYS A 73 -2.97 -4.93 12.38
C LYS A 73 -2.23 -3.64 12.03
N SER A 74 -1.50 -3.62 10.91
CA SER A 74 -0.69 -2.47 10.50
C SER A 74 -0.93 -2.20 9.03
N THR A 75 -1.81 -1.24 8.75
CA THR A 75 -2.21 -0.89 7.38
C THR A 75 -1.73 0.52 7.05
N VAL A 76 -1.07 0.65 5.90
CA VAL A 76 -0.65 1.93 5.32
C VAL A 76 -1.44 2.17 4.03
N VAL A 77 -2.11 3.31 3.94
CA VAL A 77 -2.82 3.72 2.74
C VAL A 77 -2.00 4.76 1.98
N ILE A 78 -1.79 4.53 0.69
CA ILE A 78 -1.02 5.40 -0.19
C ILE A 78 -1.96 5.90 -1.29
N ALA A 79 -2.34 7.18 -1.22
CA ALA A 79 -3.27 7.79 -2.14
C ALA A 79 -2.54 8.43 -3.33
N LYS A 80 -3.03 8.19 -4.55
CA LYS A 80 -2.70 8.97 -5.74
C LYS A 80 -3.61 10.18 -5.79
N VAL A 81 -3.06 11.39 -5.69
CA VAL A 81 -3.83 12.63 -5.60
C VAL A 81 -3.45 13.59 -6.70
N GLU A 82 -4.44 14.09 -7.42
CA GLU A 82 -4.31 15.27 -8.29
C GLU A 82 -4.92 16.48 -7.57
N GLU A 83 -4.47 17.69 -7.89
CA GLU A 83 -4.96 18.92 -7.23
C GLU A 83 -6.50 19.02 -7.24
N ARG A 84 -7.13 18.69 -8.37
CA ARG A 84 -8.59 18.66 -8.51
C ARG A 84 -9.31 17.68 -7.57
N ASN A 85 -8.60 16.67 -7.06
CA ASN A 85 -9.15 15.61 -6.19
C ASN A 85 -8.75 15.81 -4.72
N MET A 86 -8.22 16.96 -4.33
CA MET A 86 -7.77 17.22 -2.96
C MET A 86 -8.93 17.16 -1.94
N ASN A 87 -10.14 17.52 -2.35
CA ASN A 87 -11.34 17.38 -1.52
C ASN A 87 -11.63 15.91 -1.19
N ASN A 88 -11.47 15.01 -2.16
CA ASN A 88 -11.66 13.57 -1.95
C ASN A 88 -10.59 13.01 -1.01
N TYR A 89 -9.34 13.45 -1.16
CA TYR A 89 -8.28 13.09 -0.22
C TYR A 89 -8.55 13.60 1.20
N THR A 90 -9.06 14.83 1.33
CA THR A 90 -9.46 15.39 2.64
C THR A 90 -10.60 14.59 3.27
N SER A 91 -11.56 14.14 2.47
CA SER A 91 -12.62 13.21 2.90
C SER A 91 -12.05 11.87 3.37
N LEU A 92 -11.05 11.32 2.66
CA LEU A 92 -10.35 10.11 3.10
C LEU A 92 -9.70 10.30 4.48
N LEU A 93 -8.96 11.40 4.68
CA LEU A 93 -8.33 11.68 5.97
C LEU A 93 -9.35 11.81 7.11
N SER A 94 -10.52 12.38 6.83
CA SER A 94 -11.56 12.65 7.83
C SER A 94 -12.38 11.41 8.20
N ASN A 95 -12.62 10.53 7.22
CA ASN A 95 -13.54 9.39 7.35
C ASN A 95 -12.83 8.03 7.40
N ALA A 96 -11.50 8.00 7.24
CA ALA A 96 -10.73 6.78 7.34
C ALA A 96 -10.86 6.13 8.74
N PRO A 97 -10.89 4.78 8.81
CA PRO A 97 -10.84 4.07 10.08
C PRO A 97 -9.61 4.48 10.91
N LYS A 98 -9.83 4.82 12.19
CA LYS A 98 -8.76 5.26 13.11
C LYS A 98 -7.66 4.21 13.34
N SER A 99 -7.93 2.94 13.01
CA SER A 99 -6.98 1.84 13.10
C SER A 99 -5.99 1.79 11.93
N ILE A 100 -6.18 2.59 10.88
CA ILE A 100 -5.16 2.78 9.83
C ILE A 100 -3.92 3.41 10.46
N SER A 101 -2.76 2.78 10.24
CA SER A 101 -1.51 3.20 10.88
C SER A 101 -0.92 4.45 10.26
N CYS A 102 -1.11 4.62 8.95
CA CYS A 102 -0.62 5.78 8.21
C CYS A 102 -1.44 5.97 6.94
N ILE A 103 -1.73 7.22 6.60
CA ILE A 103 -2.26 7.63 5.30
C ILE A 103 -1.28 8.66 4.75
N THR A 104 -0.76 8.40 3.56
CA THR A 104 0.10 9.33 2.83
C THR A 104 -0.43 9.50 1.41
N TYR A 105 0.08 10.49 0.69
CA TYR A 105 -0.24 10.69 -0.70
C TYR A 105 0.98 11.06 -1.53
N PHE A 106 0.89 10.76 -2.83
CA PHE A 106 1.82 11.26 -3.82
C PHE A 106 1.04 11.83 -5.00
N ASN A 107 1.62 12.83 -5.67
CA ASN A 107 1.04 13.39 -6.88
C ASN A 107 1.06 12.35 -8.01
N THR A 108 0.14 12.45 -8.98
CA THR A 108 0.04 11.54 -10.14
C THR A 108 1.37 11.40 -10.88
N LYS A 109 2.12 12.50 -11.05
CA LYS A 109 3.40 12.47 -11.75
C LYS A 109 4.46 11.73 -10.92
N GLY A 110 4.83 10.54 -11.37
CA GLY A 110 5.84 9.70 -10.71
C GLY A 110 5.31 8.92 -9.51
N PHE A 111 3.98 8.81 -9.37
CA PHE A 111 3.29 8.11 -8.29
C PHE A 111 3.86 6.71 -8.05
N GLU A 112 4.07 5.95 -9.12
CA GLU A 112 4.47 4.54 -9.04
C GLU A 112 5.88 4.39 -8.45
N LYS A 113 6.81 5.25 -8.88
CA LYS A 113 8.19 5.26 -8.38
C LYS A 113 8.26 5.75 -6.93
N ALA A 114 7.54 6.84 -6.60
CA ALA A 114 7.51 7.38 -5.26
C ALA A 114 6.91 6.39 -4.26
N SER A 115 5.79 5.76 -4.64
CA SER A 115 5.12 4.70 -3.88
C SER A 115 6.02 3.49 -3.65
N ALA A 116 6.69 3.00 -4.69
CA ALA A 116 7.62 1.88 -4.57
C ALA A 116 8.79 2.21 -3.62
N ASN A 117 9.39 3.40 -3.76
CA ASN A 117 10.46 3.85 -2.87
C ASN A 117 9.99 3.96 -1.42
N PHE A 118 8.79 4.51 -1.18
CA PHE A 118 8.23 4.65 0.16
C PHE A 118 7.99 3.28 0.83
N VAL A 119 7.41 2.32 0.09
CA VAL A 119 7.25 0.94 0.56
C VAL A 119 8.62 0.32 0.86
N PHE A 120 9.60 0.48 -0.04
CA PHE A 120 10.95 -0.04 0.16
C PHE A 120 11.61 0.53 1.41
N GLU A 121 11.54 1.84 1.66
CA GLU A 121 12.11 2.45 2.86
C GLU A 121 11.46 1.93 4.14
N ILE A 122 10.14 1.70 4.15
CA ILE A 122 9.47 1.08 5.30
C ILE A 122 9.98 -0.34 5.55
N ILE A 123 10.10 -1.15 4.49
CA ILE A 123 10.64 -2.51 4.60
C ILE A 123 12.11 -2.46 5.06
N LYS A 124 12.91 -1.53 4.54
CA LYS A 124 14.32 -1.30 4.93
C LYS A 124 14.45 -1.03 6.42
N ILE A 125 13.66 -0.07 6.92
CA ILE A 125 13.70 0.35 8.33
C ILE A 125 13.20 -0.76 9.26
N ARG A 126 12.17 -1.51 8.87
CA ARG A 126 11.49 -2.43 9.80
C ARG A 126 11.81 -3.91 9.60
N GLY A 127 12.38 -4.28 8.46
CA GLY A 127 12.54 -5.67 8.03
C GLY A 127 13.98 -6.14 7.82
N PHE A 128 14.98 -5.24 7.84
CA PHE A 128 16.39 -5.59 7.58
C PHE A 128 17.32 -5.40 8.78
N TYR A 129 16.79 -5.30 10.00
CA TYR A 129 17.61 -5.56 11.19
C TYR A 129 17.86 -7.08 11.27
N PHE A 130 18.94 -7.51 10.62
CA PHE A 130 19.61 -8.76 10.92
C PHE A 130 20.41 -8.62 12.21
#